data_AF-A0A4Q3SLB6-F1
#
_entry.id   AF-A0A4Q3SLB6-F1
#
_cell.length_a   1.000
_cell.length_b   1.000
_cell.length_c   1.000
_cell.angle_alpha   90.00
_cell.angle_beta   90.00
_cell.angle_gamma   90.00
#
_symmetry.space_group_name_H-M   'P 1'
#
loop_
_entity.id
_entity.type
_entity.pdbx_description
1 polymer ?
#
loop_
_entity_poly.entity_id
_entity_poly.type
_entity_poly.pdbx_seq_one_letter_code
_entity_poly.pdbx_strand_id
1 'polypeptide(L)'
;MLGEQMRRLAPPVIEWVERMRSAGGGGGDLLPNDDIPATLLPLLKRQMAEQAPVLADTARAFQEWTRSQPGGARVKRSLGAHEFVIGGRRGERSIRSFVLWRLQRIQDRYKALMEPDRRRIDSLLDAVGGSELVHQPMPVRLDRRDYRLVIA
;
A
#
# COMPACT_ATOMS: atom_id res chain seq x y z
N MET A 1 -9.40 -33.55 11.28
CA MET A 1 -10.16 -33.24 12.52
C MET A 1 -10.46 -31.75 12.75
N LEU A 2 -9.87 -30.78 12.04
CA LEU A 2 -10.27 -29.35 12.16
C LEU A 2 -11.58 -29.04 11.40
N GLY A 3 -11.76 -29.60 10.20
CA GLY A 3 -12.91 -29.31 9.33
C GLY A 3 -14.27 -29.78 9.88
N GLU A 4 -14.29 -30.87 10.64
CA GLU A 4 -15.53 -31.45 11.18
C GLU A 4 -16.04 -30.65 12.40
N GLN A 5 -15.13 -30.21 13.27
CA GLN A 5 -15.47 -29.30 14.37
C GLN A 5 -15.96 -27.94 13.85
N MET A 6 -15.29 -27.37 12.84
CA MET A 6 -15.70 -26.10 12.23
C MET A 6 -17.06 -26.19 11.52
N ARG A 7 -17.36 -27.31 10.85
CA ARG A 7 -18.70 -27.55 10.26
C ARG A 7 -19.81 -27.53 11.31
N ARG A 8 -19.55 -28.08 12.49
CA ARG A 8 -20.53 -28.12 13.59
C ARG A 8 -20.66 -26.78 14.32
N LEU A 9 -19.54 -26.10 14.59
CA LEU A 9 -19.49 -24.95 15.49
C LEU A 9 -19.51 -23.60 14.79
N ALA A 10 -19.13 -23.53 13.51
CA ALA A 10 -19.08 -22.28 12.74
C ALA A 10 -19.49 -22.47 11.26
N PRO A 11 -20.75 -22.89 10.97
CA PRO A 11 -21.22 -23.11 9.61
C PRO A 11 -20.98 -21.93 8.64
N PRO A 12 -21.22 -20.65 9.01
CA PRO A 12 -20.97 -19.53 8.10
C PRO A 12 -19.49 -19.36 7.71
N VAL A 13 -18.56 -19.75 8.59
CA VAL A 13 -17.13 -19.71 8.30
C VAL A 13 -16.77 -20.80 7.30
N ILE A 14 -17.32 -22.00 7.46
CA ILE A 14 -17.11 -23.08 6.48
C ILE A 14 -17.70 -22.73 5.12
N GLU A 15 -18.91 -22.18 5.08
CA GLU A 15 -19.51 -21.72 3.82
C GLU A 15 -18.66 -20.65 3.14
N TRP A 16 -18.12 -19.70 3.90
CA TRP A 16 -17.19 -18.71 3.37
C TRP A 16 -15.89 -19.35 2.86
N VAL A 17 -15.30 -20.28 3.62
CA VAL A 17 -14.07 -21.00 3.22
C VAL A 17 -14.30 -21.79 1.93
N GLU A 18 -15.39 -22.55 1.85
CA GLU A 18 -15.69 -23.35 0.65
C GLU A 18 -16.01 -22.46 -0.54
N ARG A 19 -16.72 -21.33 -0.34
CA ARG A 19 -16.90 -20.32 -1.40
C ARG A 19 -15.58 -19.72 -1.87
N MET A 20 -14.65 -19.40 -0.96
CA MET A 20 -13.35 -18.86 -1.33
C MET A 20 -12.45 -19.89 -2.01
N ARG A 21 -12.54 -21.17 -1.64
CA ARG A 21 -11.81 -22.26 -2.30
C ARG A 21 -12.37 -22.60 -3.67
N SER A 22 -13.68 -22.46 -3.85
CA SER A 22 -14.38 -22.70 -5.13
C SER A 22 -14.45 -21.47 -6.02
N ALA A 23 -14.06 -20.29 -5.53
CA ALA A 23 -13.87 -19.10 -6.34
C ALA A 23 -12.70 -19.34 -7.29
N GLY A 24 -13.01 -19.81 -8.51
CA GLY A 24 -12.12 -19.68 -9.65
C GLY A 24 -11.82 -18.21 -9.91
N GLY A 25 -10.74 -17.93 -10.65
CA GLY A 25 -10.53 -16.60 -11.21
C GLY A 25 -11.78 -16.13 -11.96
N GLY A 26 -12.00 -14.81 -12.02
CA GLY A 26 -13.10 -14.26 -12.83
C GLY A 26 -13.09 -14.87 -14.23
N GLY A 27 -14.27 -15.21 -14.76
CA GLY A 27 -14.42 -16.04 -15.97
C GLY A 27 -14.03 -15.39 -17.30
N GLY A 28 -12.99 -14.56 -17.35
CA GLY A 28 -12.51 -13.91 -18.56
C GLY A 28 -11.00 -13.67 -18.55
N ASP A 29 -10.43 -13.51 -19.74
CA ASP A 29 -9.03 -13.17 -19.93
C ASP A 29 -8.74 -11.75 -19.44
N LEU A 30 -7.48 -11.50 -19.04
CA LEU A 30 -6.99 -10.14 -18.87
C LEU A 30 -7.00 -9.43 -20.23
N LEU A 31 -7.12 -8.10 -20.21
CA LEU A 31 -7.02 -7.33 -21.43
C LEU A 31 -5.64 -7.56 -22.08
N PRO A 32 -5.57 -7.65 -23.42
CA PRO A 32 -4.31 -7.81 -24.12
C PRO A 32 -3.41 -6.58 -23.90
N ASN A 33 -2.11 -6.73 -24.15
CA ASN A 33 -1.13 -5.64 -24.11
C ASN A 33 -1.01 -4.89 -22.76
N ASP A 34 -1.42 -5.52 -21.66
CA ASP A 34 -1.52 -4.88 -20.33
C ASP A 34 -2.42 -3.64 -20.31
N ASP A 35 -3.43 -3.60 -21.17
CA ASP A 35 -4.38 -2.49 -21.22
C ASP A 35 -5.15 -2.37 -19.91
N ILE A 36 -5.34 -1.14 -19.46
CA ILE A 36 -6.05 -0.83 -18.22
C ILE A 36 -7.48 -0.43 -18.59
N PRO A 37 -8.51 -1.13 -18.06
CA PRO A 37 -9.90 -0.75 -18.31
C PRO A 37 -10.16 0.71 -17.94
N ALA A 38 -10.79 1.47 -18.84
CA ALA A 38 -11.09 2.89 -18.60
C ALA A 38 -11.95 3.11 -17.33
N THR A 39 -12.74 2.11 -16.95
CA THR A 39 -13.56 2.11 -15.73
C THR A 39 -12.75 2.01 -14.44
N LEU A 40 -11.49 1.55 -14.48
CA LEU A 40 -10.60 1.53 -13.32
C LEU A 40 -9.94 2.88 -13.05
N LEU A 41 -9.73 3.71 -14.08
CA LEU A 41 -9.02 4.99 -13.91
C LEU A 41 -9.67 5.91 -12.87
N PRO A 42 -11.01 6.09 -12.81
CA PRO A 42 -11.65 6.87 -11.74
C PRO A 42 -11.43 6.28 -10.34
N LEU A 43 -11.36 4.95 -10.21
CA LEU A 43 -11.12 4.29 -8.93
C LEU A 43 -9.69 4.52 -8.45
N LEU A 44 -8.71 4.38 -9.35
CA LEU A 44 -7.30 4.64 -9.05
C LEU A 44 -7.07 6.12 -8.74
N LYS A 45 -7.67 7.03 -9.50
CA LYS A 45 -7.66 8.49 -9.20
C LYS A 45 -8.15 8.78 -7.79
N ARG A 46 -9.28 8.18 -7.40
CA ARG A 46 -9.82 8.34 -6.05
C ARG A 46 -8.87 7.78 -5.00
N GLN A 47 -8.30 6.59 -5.22
CA GLN A 47 -7.32 6.02 -4.30
C GLN A 47 -6.10 6.92 -4.12
N MET A 48 -5.56 7.49 -5.20
CA MET A 48 -4.43 8.42 -5.10
C MET A 48 -4.83 9.69 -4.34
N ALA A 49 -5.95 10.32 -4.69
CA ALA A 49 -6.42 11.54 -4.03
C ALA A 49 -6.65 11.35 -2.53
N GLU A 50 -7.16 10.20 -2.09
CA GLU A 50 -7.48 9.94 -0.68
C GLU A 50 -6.29 9.35 0.11
N GLN A 51 -5.41 8.56 -0.53
CA GLN A 51 -4.35 7.82 0.17
C GLN A 51 -2.94 8.38 -0.04
N ALA A 52 -2.64 9.04 -1.16
CA ALA A 52 -1.31 9.57 -1.41
C ALA A 52 -0.91 10.69 -0.43
N PRO A 53 -1.80 11.64 -0.06
CA PRO A 53 -1.49 12.64 0.96
C PRO A 53 -1.15 12.01 2.32
N VAL A 54 -1.87 10.94 2.68
CA VAL A 54 -1.60 10.19 3.91
C VAL A 54 -0.18 9.59 3.90
N LEU A 55 0.27 9.05 2.76
CA LEU A 55 1.62 8.52 2.63
C LEU A 55 2.69 9.62 2.67
N ALA A 56 2.44 10.75 2.02
CA ALA A 56 3.34 11.91 2.03
C ALA A 56 3.52 12.46 3.46
N ASP A 57 2.42 12.62 4.20
CA ASP A 57 2.45 13.04 5.60
C ASP A 57 3.17 12.03 6.49
N THR A 58 2.96 10.74 6.24
CA THR A 58 3.66 9.68 6.99
C THR A 58 5.16 9.76 6.74
N ALA A 59 5.60 9.98 5.50
CA ALA A 59 7.01 10.14 5.16
C ALA A 59 7.63 11.39 5.81
N ARG A 60 6.90 12.51 5.84
CA ARG A 60 7.32 13.75 6.52
C ARG A 60 7.44 13.57 8.04
N ALA A 61 6.43 12.99 8.69
CA ALA A 61 6.49 12.69 10.12
C ALA A 61 7.62 11.70 10.46
N PHE A 62 7.88 10.75 9.57
CA PHE A 62 9.00 9.83 9.71
C PHE A 62 10.35 10.54 9.57
N GLN A 63 10.50 11.41 8.58
CA GLN A 63 11.71 12.23 8.43
C GLN A 63 12.02 13.03 9.69
N GLU A 64 11.02 13.71 10.26
CA GLU A 64 11.18 14.43 11.52
C GLU A 64 11.63 13.48 12.64
N TRP A 65 10.92 12.36 12.81
CA TRP A 65 11.24 11.38 13.84
C TRP A 65 12.67 10.86 13.70
N THR A 66 13.17 10.62 12.49
CA THR A 66 14.50 10.06 12.24
C THR A 66 15.66 10.98 12.58
N ARG A 67 15.47 12.31 12.63
CA ARG A 67 16.56 13.27 12.91
C ARG A 67 17.24 13.04 14.26
N SER A 68 16.51 12.47 15.22
CA SER A 68 17.01 12.21 16.57
C SER A 68 17.24 10.71 16.85
N GLN A 69 17.35 9.86 15.82
CA GLN A 69 17.44 8.40 15.99
C GLN A 69 18.76 7.85 15.44
N PRO A 70 19.42 6.94 16.15
CA PRO A 70 20.61 6.26 15.63
C PRO A 70 20.23 5.23 14.55
N GLY A 71 21.22 4.83 13.74
CA GLY A 71 21.10 3.66 12.86
C GLY A 71 20.74 2.40 13.64
N GLY A 72 19.97 1.48 13.04
CA GLY A 72 19.47 0.27 13.71
C GLY A 72 18.33 0.51 14.72
N ALA A 73 17.92 1.76 14.97
CA ALA A 73 16.84 2.05 15.91
C ALA A 73 15.53 1.38 15.50
N ARG A 74 14.81 0.84 16.48
CA ARG A 74 13.46 0.29 16.29
C ARG A 74 12.48 1.41 16.01
N VAL A 75 11.78 1.32 14.89
CA VAL A 75 10.82 2.32 14.45
C VAL A 75 9.51 2.16 15.22
N LYS A 76 8.99 3.27 15.76
CA LYS A 76 7.69 3.29 16.45
C LYS A 76 6.58 2.84 15.50
N ARG A 77 5.59 2.09 16.00
CA ARG A 77 4.43 1.64 15.19
C ARG A 77 3.52 2.80 14.76
N SER A 78 3.48 3.86 15.57
CA SER A 78 2.74 5.09 15.33
C SER A 78 3.68 6.27 15.54
N LEU A 79 3.60 7.28 14.68
CA LEU A 79 4.37 8.53 14.75
C LEU A 79 3.49 9.74 15.11
N GLY A 80 2.39 9.48 15.81
CA GLY A 80 1.36 10.47 16.12
C GLY A 80 0.09 10.23 15.31
N ALA A 81 -0.65 11.30 15.07
CA ALA A 81 -1.87 11.29 14.28
C ALA A 81 -1.83 12.39 13.22
N HIS A 82 -2.60 12.21 12.16
CA HIS A 82 -2.82 13.22 11.12
C HIS A 82 -4.25 13.14 10.60
N GLU A 83 -4.66 14.22 9.97
CA GLU A 83 -5.92 14.29 9.26
C GLU A 83 -5.84 13.50 7.94
N PHE A 84 -6.98 12.96 7.52
CA PHE A 84 -7.17 12.42 6.18
C PHE A 84 -8.53 12.85 5.63
N VAL A 85 -8.68 12.76 4.31
CA VAL A 85 -9.95 13.07 3.62
C VAL A 85 -10.38 11.86 2.79
N ILE A 86 -11.61 11.40 3.00
CA ILE A 86 -12.26 10.38 2.16
C ILE A 86 -13.64 10.90 1.77
N GLY A 87 -13.96 10.91 0.48
CA GLY A 87 -15.25 11.41 -0.01
C GLY A 87 -15.60 12.82 0.47
N GLY A 88 -14.59 13.71 0.60
CA GLY A 88 -14.75 15.08 1.10
C GLY A 88 -14.97 15.22 2.61
N ARG A 89 -14.93 14.12 3.36
CA ARG A 89 -15.08 14.12 4.83
C ARG A 89 -13.72 13.96 5.49
N ARG A 90 -13.46 14.83 6.47
CA ARG A 90 -12.24 14.81 7.29
C ARG A 90 -12.38 13.83 8.44
N GLY A 91 -11.27 13.21 8.81
CA GLY A 91 -11.14 12.39 10.00
C GLY A 91 -9.69 12.37 10.47
N GLU A 92 -9.46 11.89 11.68
CA GLU A 92 -8.12 11.73 12.23
C GLU A 92 -7.74 10.24 12.29
N ARG A 93 -6.48 9.93 12.00
CA ARG A 93 -5.94 8.57 12.12
C ARG A 93 -4.52 8.58 12.65
N SER A 94 -4.09 7.43 13.19
CA SER A 94 -2.69 7.18 13.53
C SER A 94 -1.81 7.15 12.26
N ILE A 95 -0.66 7.81 12.34
CA ILE A 95 0.41 7.77 11.34
C ILE A 95 1.16 6.44 11.50
N ARG A 96 0.87 5.46 10.62
CA ARG A 96 1.41 4.09 10.73
C ARG A 96 2.72 3.96 9.95
N SER A 97 3.83 3.71 10.63
CA SER A 97 5.16 3.62 9.99
C SER A 97 5.30 2.47 8.98
N PHE A 98 4.54 1.38 9.14
CA PHE A 98 4.64 0.19 8.28
C PHE A 98 4.40 0.47 6.80
N VAL A 99 3.54 1.44 6.46
CA VAL A 99 3.25 1.74 5.05
C VAL A 99 4.46 2.28 4.31
N LEU A 100 5.42 2.91 5.00
CA LEU A 100 6.66 3.41 4.40
C LEU A 100 7.61 2.29 3.99
N TRP A 101 7.66 1.19 4.76
CA TRP A 101 8.43 0.01 4.37
C TRP A 101 7.87 -0.65 3.10
N ARG A 102 6.56 -0.53 2.85
CA ARG A 102 5.95 -0.96 1.58
C ARG A 102 6.23 0.04 0.46
N LEU A 103 6.08 1.34 0.73
CA LEU A 103 6.31 2.39 -0.26
C LEU A 103 7.74 2.35 -0.81
N GLN A 104 8.76 2.22 0.05
CA GLN A 104 10.14 2.14 -0.43
C GLN A 104 10.35 1.00 -1.44
N ARG A 105 9.68 -0.15 -1.25
CA ARG A 105 9.82 -1.32 -2.14
C ARG A 105 9.18 -1.06 -3.50
N ILE A 106 8.06 -0.34 -3.51
CA ILE A 106 7.42 0.14 -4.74
C ILE A 106 8.36 1.10 -5.46
N GLN A 107 8.95 2.05 -4.73
CA GLN A 107 9.92 3.01 -5.27
C GLN A 107 11.17 2.32 -5.82
N ASP A 108 11.70 1.30 -5.13
CA ASP A 108 12.84 0.53 -5.61
C ASP A 108 12.51 -0.22 -6.91
N ARG A 109 11.32 -0.85 -6.97
CA ARG A 109 10.87 -1.53 -8.19
C ARG A 109 10.71 -0.55 -9.34
N TYR A 110 10.11 0.60 -9.08
CA TYR A 110 9.94 1.68 -10.06
C TYR A 110 11.30 2.17 -10.59
N LYS A 111 12.26 2.43 -9.69
CA LYS A 111 13.62 2.85 -10.07
C LYS A 111 14.37 1.82 -10.91
N ALA A 112 14.04 0.53 -10.74
CA ALA A 112 14.61 -0.56 -11.52
C ALA A 112 13.88 -0.83 -12.85
N LEU A 113 12.85 -0.05 -13.20
CA LEU A 113 12.19 -0.18 -14.50
C LEU A 113 13.06 0.39 -15.62
N MET A 114 13.04 -0.32 -16.75
CA MET A 114 13.65 0.11 -18.00
C MET A 114 12.56 0.50 -19.00
N GLU A 115 12.96 1.11 -20.11
CA GLU A 115 12.05 1.37 -21.22
C GLU A 115 11.65 0.06 -21.92
N PRO A 116 10.41 -0.06 -22.45
CA PRO A 116 9.34 0.94 -22.48
C PRO A 116 8.44 0.96 -21.23
N ASP A 117 8.66 0.06 -20.27
CA ASP A 117 7.76 -0.13 -19.12
C ASP A 117 7.74 1.07 -18.18
N ARG A 118 8.88 1.75 -18.02
CA ARG A 118 8.95 2.97 -17.21
C ARG A 118 7.99 4.04 -17.75
N ARG A 119 8.03 4.35 -19.05
CA ARG A 119 7.09 5.29 -19.67
C ARG A 119 5.62 4.91 -19.50
N ARG A 120 5.29 3.61 -19.55
CA ARG A 120 3.91 3.14 -19.33
C ARG A 120 3.45 3.41 -17.91
N ILE A 121 4.30 3.13 -16.93
CA ILE A 121 4.02 3.39 -15.52
C ILE A 121 3.94 4.90 -15.23
N ASP A 122 4.83 5.71 -15.81
CA ASP A 122 4.78 7.17 -15.70
C ASP A 122 3.45 7.71 -16.21
N SER A 123 3.05 7.28 -17.42
CA SER A 123 1.77 7.68 -18.03
C SER A 123 0.57 7.32 -17.16
N LEU A 124 0.57 6.13 -16.56
CA LEU A 124 -0.50 5.71 -15.65
C LEU A 124 -0.51 6.54 -14.38
N LEU A 125 0.65 6.71 -13.72
CA LEU A 125 0.77 7.45 -12.47
C LEU A 125 0.35 8.90 -12.66
N ASP A 126 0.76 9.55 -13.75
CA ASP A 126 0.33 10.89 -14.12
C ASP A 126 -1.19 10.94 -14.32
N ALA A 127 -1.74 9.98 -15.08
CA ALA A 127 -3.17 9.91 -15.33
C ALA A 127 -4.01 9.73 -14.05
N VAL A 128 -3.47 9.10 -13.01
CA VAL A 128 -4.18 8.88 -11.74
C VAL A 128 -3.78 9.84 -10.62
N GLY A 129 -2.83 10.76 -10.85
CA GLY A 129 -2.32 11.69 -9.84
C GLY A 129 -1.43 11.03 -8.78
N GLY A 130 -0.77 9.93 -9.13
CA GLY A 130 0.07 9.13 -8.22
C GLY A 130 1.57 9.41 -8.32
N SER A 131 2.01 10.31 -9.20
CA SER A 131 3.43 10.50 -9.56
C SER A 131 4.30 10.90 -8.36
N GLU A 132 3.76 11.65 -7.41
CA GLU A 132 4.49 12.02 -6.19
C GLU A 132 4.91 10.82 -5.36
N LEU A 133 4.17 9.70 -5.38
CA LEU A 133 4.50 8.53 -4.56
C LEU A 133 5.84 7.90 -4.93
N VAL A 134 6.21 7.92 -6.21
CA VAL A 134 7.47 7.35 -6.67
C VAL A 134 8.65 8.31 -6.56
N HIS A 135 8.38 9.61 -6.45
CA HIS A 135 9.38 10.68 -6.30
C HIS A 135 9.58 11.12 -4.85
N GLN A 136 8.64 10.82 -3.94
CA GLN A 136 8.72 11.15 -2.53
C GLN A 136 10.02 10.61 -1.91
N PRO A 137 10.88 11.47 -1.33
CA PRO A 137 12.14 11.03 -0.75
C PRO A 137 11.90 10.19 0.50
N MET A 138 12.67 9.11 0.62
CA MET A 138 12.75 8.31 1.85
C MET A 138 13.97 8.77 2.65
N PRO A 139 13.78 9.36 3.85
CA PRO A 139 14.86 10.00 4.60
C PRO A 139 15.93 9.00 5.06
N VAL A 140 15.49 7.79 5.41
CA VAL A 140 16.34 6.64 5.73
C VAL A 140 15.70 5.38 5.17
N ARG A 141 16.51 4.34 4.95
CA ARG A 141 16.03 3.02 4.52
C ARG A 141 15.44 2.26 5.71
N LEU A 142 14.42 1.45 5.44
CA LEU A 142 13.75 0.62 6.44
C LEU A 142 14.05 -0.85 6.19
N ASP A 143 14.36 -1.59 7.25
CA ASP A 143 14.46 -3.04 7.24
C ASP A 143 13.42 -3.66 8.19
N ARG A 144 13.15 -4.96 8.02
CA ARG A 144 12.21 -5.71 8.86
C ARG A 144 12.92 -6.87 9.54
N ARG A 145 13.21 -6.72 10.83
CA ARG A 145 13.86 -7.72 11.69
C ARG A 145 12.92 -8.12 12.81
N ASP A 146 12.77 -9.42 13.06
CA ASP A 146 11.91 -9.96 14.13
C ASP A 146 10.49 -9.37 14.13
N TYR A 147 9.88 -9.27 12.94
CA TYR A 147 8.55 -8.70 12.73
C TYR A 147 8.40 -7.22 13.15
N ARG A 148 9.52 -6.49 13.31
CA ARG A 148 9.55 -5.06 13.61
C ARG A 148 10.31 -4.29 12.54
N LEU A 149 9.95 -3.03 12.38
CA LEU A 149 10.69 -2.11 11.53
C LEU A 149 11.90 -1.56 12.28
N VAL A 150 13.02 -1.48 11.58
CA VAL A 150 14.25 -0.83 12.04
C VAL A 150 14.77 0.11 10.96
N ILE A 151 15.51 1.14 11.37
CA ILE A 151 16.35 1.89 10.44
C ILE A 151 17.44 0.93 9.95
N ALA A 152 17.56 0.78 8.63
CA ALA A 152 18.48 -0.17 8.01
C ALA A 152 19.95 0.16 8.31
#